data_AF-A0A544ZF17-F1
#
_entry.id   AF-A0A544ZF17-F1
#
_cell.length_a   1.000
_cell.length_b   1.000
_cell.length_c   1.000
_cell.angle_alpha   90.00
_cell.angle_beta   90.00
_cell.angle_gamma   90.00
#
_symmetry.space_group_name_H-M   'P 1'
#
loop_
_entity.id
_entity.type
_entity.pdbx_description
1 polymer ?
#
loop_
_entity_poly.entity_id
_entity_poly.type
_entity_poly.pdbx_seq_one_letter_code
_entity_poly.pdbx_strand_id
1 'polypeptide(L)'
;MAHPDEADDEPVLEAMLAGLATLDQDRARVYLSYVISSLPAVTVKRLEEMVTTIQDFDYLGKKYFSHWMDKGRVEGLEEGRAEGEIDAIFNVLDVRGLEVSDDTRERISRCNDLNQLKTWVRKAVTVTSVDELFTDWFVTQAGRPGEVTRDGPARCQFVRGST
;
A
#
# COMPACT_ATOMS: atom_id res chain seq x y z
N MET A 1 5.58 16.03 23.65
CA MET A 1 5.79 15.01 22.61
C MET A 1 7.25 14.63 22.68
N ALA A 2 7.56 13.47 23.26
CA ALA A 2 8.92 12.96 23.33
C ALA A 2 9.16 12.13 22.06
N HIS A 3 10.21 12.46 21.30
CA HIS A 3 10.69 11.66 20.19
C HIS A 3 11.49 10.48 20.77
N PRO A 4 11.09 9.21 20.59
CA PRO A 4 11.84 8.06 21.08
C PRO A 4 12.77 7.54 19.97
N ASP A 5 13.64 8.40 19.43
CA ASP A 5 14.54 8.02 18.32
C ASP A 5 15.94 7.56 18.79
N GLU A 6 16.13 7.38 20.11
CA GLU A 6 17.37 6.87 20.70
C GLU A 6 17.11 5.94 21.89
N ALA A 7 15.97 5.24 21.93
CA ALA A 7 15.92 4.01 22.70
C ALA A 7 16.66 2.96 21.87
N ASP A 8 17.74 2.41 22.41
CA ASP A 8 18.39 1.25 21.82
C ASP A 8 17.37 0.09 21.86
N ASP A 9 16.61 -0.09 20.78
CA ASP A 9 15.56 -1.11 20.67
C ASP A 9 16.17 -2.52 20.56
N GLU A 10 17.49 -2.62 20.37
CA GLU A 10 18.23 -3.86 20.17
C GLU A 10 17.96 -4.90 21.27
N PRO A 11 18.04 -4.59 22.59
CA PRO A 11 17.81 -5.58 23.64
C PRO A 11 16.34 -6.07 23.67
N VAL A 12 15.40 -5.20 23.27
CA VAL A 12 13.98 -5.56 23.20
C VAL A 12 13.73 -6.50 22.03
N LEU A 13 14.32 -6.21 20.88
CA LEU A 13 14.25 -7.07 19.69
C LEU A 13 14.96 -8.41 19.92
N GLU A 14 16.11 -8.40 20.62
CA GLU A 14 16.83 -9.62 20.99
C GLU A 14 16.00 -10.51 21.93
N ALA A 15 15.41 -9.93 22.99
CA ALA A 15 14.54 -10.66 23.90
C ALA A 15 13.31 -11.23 23.19
N MET A 16 12.75 -10.50 22.23
CA MET A 16 11.66 -10.97 21.39
C MET A 16 12.09 -12.15 20.51
N LEU A 17 13.25 -12.06 19.84
CA LEU A 17 13.78 -13.13 18.99
C LEU A 17 14.09 -14.39 19.80
N ALA A 18 14.66 -14.24 21.00
CA ALA A 18 14.87 -15.33 21.93
C ALA A 18 13.53 -15.98 22.35
N GLY A 19 12.49 -15.19 22.60
CA GLY A 19 11.14 -15.68 22.87
C GLY A 19 10.53 -16.47 21.69
N LEU A 20 10.67 -15.94 20.47
CA LEU A 20 10.22 -16.58 19.24
C LEU A 20 10.84 -17.97 19.02
N ALA A 21 12.12 -18.13 19.38
CA ALA A 21 12.80 -19.42 19.30
C ALA A 21 12.17 -20.52 20.17
N THR A 22 11.38 -20.15 21.19
CA THR A 22 10.69 -21.10 22.07
C THR A 22 9.29 -21.50 21.58
N LEU A 23 8.73 -20.78 20.60
CA LEU A 23 7.39 -21.01 20.08
C LEU A 23 7.39 -22.08 18.97
N ASP A 24 6.29 -22.84 18.89
CA ASP A 24 6.04 -23.66 17.70
C ASP A 24 5.76 -22.81 16.46
N GLN A 25 5.77 -23.46 15.30
CA GLN A 25 5.75 -22.75 14.02
C GLN A 25 4.47 -21.96 13.76
N ASP A 26 3.32 -22.48 14.19
CA ASP A 26 2.03 -21.83 13.95
C ASP A 26 1.88 -20.62 14.87
N ARG A 27 2.29 -20.74 16.14
CA ARG A 27 2.27 -19.63 17.10
C ARG A 27 3.28 -18.53 16.75
N ALA A 28 4.49 -18.90 16.35
CA ALA A 28 5.51 -17.94 15.93
C ALA A 28 5.05 -17.11 14.73
N ARG A 29 4.37 -17.74 13.76
CA ARG A 29 3.85 -17.05 12.57
C ARG A 29 2.79 -16.01 12.90
N VAL A 30 1.84 -16.35 13.76
CA VAL A 30 0.77 -15.42 14.16
C VAL A 30 1.35 -14.25 14.97
N TYR A 31 2.26 -14.55 15.90
CA TYR A 31 2.90 -13.53 16.72
C TYR A 31 3.75 -12.56 15.88
N LEU A 32 4.56 -13.07 14.94
CA LEU A 32 5.33 -12.24 14.02
C LEU A 32 4.46 -11.31 13.18
N SER A 33 3.33 -11.83 12.66
CA SER A 33 2.40 -11.00 11.88
C SER A 33 1.85 -9.84 12.71
N TYR A 34 1.52 -10.08 13.98
CA TYR A 34 1.00 -9.04 14.88
C TYR A 34 2.07 -8.02 15.24
N VAL A 35 3.24 -8.48 15.70
CA VAL A 35 4.32 -7.59 16.14
C VAL A 35 4.78 -6.70 15.00
N ILE A 36 5.07 -7.26 13.84
CA ILE A 36 5.55 -6.48 12.69
C ILE A 36 4.52 -5.42 12.27
N SER A 37 3.23 -5.76 12.27
CA SER A 37 2.16 -4.79 11.95
C SER A 37 2.06 -3.64 12.97
N SER A 38 2.59 -3.84 14.17
CA SER A 38 2.64 -2.83 15.24
C SER A 38 3.95 -2.05 15.30
N LEU A 39 4.99 -2.50 14.60
CA LEU A 39 6.32 -1.88 14.63
C LEU A 39 6.42 -0.76 13.59
N PRO A 40 7.12 0.36 13.90
CA PRO A 40 7.52 1.33 12.90
C PRO A 40 8.40 0.69 11.82
N ALA A 41 8.32 1.20 10.59
CA ALA A 41 9.12 0.67 9.46
C ALA A 41 10.63 0.65 9.74
N VAL A 42 11.14 1.63 10.49
CA VAL A 42 12.55 1.71 10.90
C VAL A 42 12.93 0.53 11.81
N THR A 43 12.06 0.17 12.76
CA THR A 43 12.27 -0.95 13.68
C THR A 43 12.14 -2.29 12.97
N VAL A 44 11.22 -2.41 12.01
CA VAL A 44 11.09 -3.61 11.16
C VAL A 44 12.37 -3.85 10.35
N LYS A 45 12.96 -2.79 9.79
CA LYS A 45 14.22 -2.88 9.04
C LYS A 45 15.38 -3.34 9.93
N ARG A 46 15.48 -2.83 11.15
CA ARG A 46 16.48 -3.28 12.13
C ARG A 46 16.30 -4.76 12.48
N LEU A 47 15.07 -5.19 12.73
CA LEU A 47 14.75 -6.59 13.00
C LEU A 47 15.15 -7.51 11.84
N GLU A 48 14.90 -7.08 10.60
CA GLU A 48 15.35 -7.79 9.39
C GLU A 48 16.88 -7.92 9.36
N GLU A 49 17.62 -6.84 9.61
CA GLU A 49 19.08 -6.85 9.67
C GLU A 49 19.58 -7.81 10.75
N MET A 50 19.02 -7.79 11.96
CA MET A 50 19.39 -8.71 13.05
C MET A 50 19.20 -10.17 12.66
N VAL A 51 18.02 -10.53 12.12
CA VAL A 51 17.67 -11.93 11.82
C VAL A 51 18.48 -12.48 10.64
N THR A 52 18.90 -11.63 9.71
CA THR A 52 19.67 -12.04 8.52
C THR A 52 21.19 -12.03 8.76
N THR A 53 21.69 -11.26 9.73
CA THR A 53 23.14 -11.10 9.97
C THR A 53 23.64 -11.84 11.21
N ILE A 54 22.81 -12.01 12.24
CA ILE A 54 23.20 -12.68 13.49
C ILE A 54 23.04 -14.20 13.33
N GLN A 55 24.13 -14.95 13.50
CA GLN A 55 24.15 -16.41 13.36
C GLN A 55 23.13 -17.13 14.25
N ASP A 56 22.96 -16.67 15.50
CA ASP A 56 22.03 -17.29 16.45
C ASP A 56 20.56 -17.18 15.99
N PHE A 57 20.26 -16.23 15.12
CA PHE A 57 18.93 -16.02 14.56
C PHE A 57 18.79 -16.43 13.08
N ASP A 58 19.86 -16.87 12.42
CA ASP A 58 19.83 -17.35 11.02
C ASP A 58 18.81 -18.48 10.82
N TYR A 59 18.67 -19.36 11.82
CA TYR A 59 17.64 -20.41 11.80
C TYR A 59 16.21 -19.82 11.82
N LEU A 60 15.97 -18.76 12.61
CA LEU A 60 14.69 -18.05 12.61
C LEU A 60 14.44 -17.34 11.27
N GLY A 61 15.51 -16.78 10.70
CA GLY A 61 15.52 -16.19 9.37
C GLY A 61 15.00 -17.15 8.31
N LYS A 62 15.61 -18.32 8.23
CA LYS A 62 15.26 -19.38 7.26
C LYS A 62 13.87 -19.96 7.51
N LYS A 63 13.52 -20.21 8.78
CA LYS A 63 12.30 -20.92 9.17
C LYS A 63 11.04 -20.05 9.14
N TYR A 64 11.15 -18.77 9.48
CA TYR A 64 9.99 -17.90 9.72
C TYR A 64 10.00 -16.63 8.88
N PHE A 65 11.14 -15.93 8.81
CA PHE A 65 11.19 -14.62 8.19
C PHE A 65 11.20 -14.68 6.66
N SER A 66 11.74 -15.73 6.04
CA SER A 66 11.77 -15.87 4.56
C SER A 66 10.39 -15.69 3.92
N HIS A 67 9.38 -16.44 4.37
CA HIS A 67 8.01 -16.35 3.86
C HIS A 67 7.38 -14.98 4.15
N TRP A 68 7.66 -14.42 5.32
CA TRP A 68 7.12 -13.11 5.70
C TRP A 68 7.75 -11.97 4.89
N MET A 69 9.07 -11.97 4.68
CA MET A 69 9.78 -10.99 3.86
C MET A 69 9.33 -11.04 2.41
N ASP A 70 9.10 -12.24 1.87
CA ASP A 70 8.55 -12.37 0.53
C ASP A 70 7.15 -11.78 0.44
N LYS A 71 6.30 -12.03 1.43
CA LYS A 71 4.95 -11.45 1.48
C LYS A 71 5.00 -9.92 1.60
N GLY A 72 5.79 -9.38 2.53
CA GLY A 72 5.93 -7.93 2.73
C GLY A 72 6.57 -7.22 1.52
N ARG A 73 7.52 -7.87 0.83
CA ARG A 73 8.10 -7.36 -0.41
C ARG A 73 7.10 -7.35 -1.56
N VAL A 74 6.24 -8.37 -1.65
CA VAL A 74 5.17 -8.41 -2.66
C VAL A 74 4.13 -7.34 -2.37
N GLU A 75 3.63 -7.27 -1.14
CA GLU A 75 2.65 -6.25 -0.72
C GLU A 75 3.22 -4.84 -0.91
N GLY A 76 4.45 -4.57 -0.46
CA GLY A 76 5.09 -3.27 -0.64
C GLY A 76 5.38 -2.91 -2.11
N LEU A 77 5.63 -3.90 -2.98
CA LEU A 77 5.76 -3.67 -4.43
C LEU A 77 4.41 -3.36 -5.07
N GLU A 78 3.33 -3.98 -4.61
CA GLU A 78 1.97 -3.71 -5.09
C GLU A 78 1.49 -2.32 -4.63
N GLU A 79 1.69 -1.98 -3.36
CA GLU A 79 1.42 -0.66 -2.80
C GLU A 79 2.25 0.43 -3.50
N GLY A 80 3.57 0.22 -3.65
CA GLY A 80 4.43 1.18 -4.36
C GLY A 80 4.08 1.34 -5.85
N ARG A 81 3.53 0.30 -6.49
CA ARG A 81 2.97 0.43 -7.84
C ARG A 81 1.68 1.25 -7.84
N ALA A 82 0.81 1.08 -6.85
CA ALA A 82 -0.44 1.83 -6.76
C ALA A 82 -0.14 3.32 -6.52
N GLU A 83 0.74 3.62 -5.56
CA GLU A 83 1.24 4.97 -5.32
C GLU A 83 1.86 5.58 -6.58
N GLY A 84 2.71 4.83 -7.30
CA GLY A 84 3.31 5.30 -8.55
C GLY A 84 2.29 5.61 -9.64
N GLU A 85 1.22 4.81 -9.77
CA GLU A 85 0.13 5.09 -10.73
C GLU A 85 -0.72 6.28 -10.28
N ILE A 86 -0.96 6.46 -8.98
CA ILE A 86 -1.63 7.65 -8.42
C ILE A 86 -0.84 8.93 -8.75
N ASP A 87 0.47 8.91 -8.52
CA ASP A 87 1.35 10.02 -8.85
C ASP A 87 1.36 10.30 -10.36
N ALA A 88 1.36 9.24 -11.19
CA ALA A 88 1.24 9.38 -12.63
C ALA A 88 -0.07 10.07 -13.05
N ILE A 89 -1.21 9.72 -12.42
CA ILE A 89 -2.50 10.38 -12.68
C ILE A 89 -2.38 11.88 -12.38
N PHE A 90 -1.92 12.25 -11.19
CA PHE A 90 -1.80 13.67 -10.82
C PHE A 90 -0.85 14.44 -11.72
N ASN A 91 0.30 13.85 -12.07
CA ASN A 91 1.25 14.47 -12.99
C ASN A 91 0.64 14.72 -14.38
N VAL A 92 -0.13 13.78 -14.91
CA VAL A 92 -0.80 13.95 -16.20
C VAL A 92 -1.87 15.05 -16.12
N LEU A 93 -2.68 15.07 -15.05
CA LEU A 93 -3.70 16.11 -14.87
C LEU A 93 -3.08 17.51 -14.73
N ASP A 94 -1.97 17.62 -14.00
CA ASP A 94 -1.22 18.87 -13.81
C ASP A 94 -0.63 19.39 -15.13
N VAL A 95 0.04 18.52 -15.90
CA VAL A 95 0.58 18.87 -17.24
C VAL A 95 -0.52 19.34 -18.19
N ARG A 96 -1.74 18.83 -18.02
CA ARG A 96 -2.91 19.24 -18.81
C ARG A 96 -3.62 20.47 -18.27
N GLY A 97 -3.19 21.02 -17.14
CA GLY A 97 -3.79 22.18 -16.50
C GLY A 97 -5.19 21.92 -15.96
N LEU A 98 -5.50 20.66 -15.61
CA LEU A 98 -6.78 20.29 -15.02
C LEU A 98 -6.70 20.41 -13.51
N GLU A 99 -7.46 21.36 -12.95
CA GLU A 99 -7.53 21.55 -11.50
C GLU A 99 -8.20 20.33 -10.83
N VAL A 100 -7.52 19.79 -9.83
CA VAL A 100 -7.97 18.64 -9.03
C VAL A 100 -8.49 19.16 -7.70
N SER A 101 -9.78 18.92 -7.41
CA SER A 101 -10.36 19.23 -6.10
C SER A 101 -9.83 18.31 -5.01
N ASP A 102 -9.86 18.76 -3.75
CA ASP A 102 -9.43 17.95 -2.60
C ASP A 102 -10.21 16.63 -2.48
N ASP A 103 -11.52 16.66 -2.76
CA ASP A 103 -12.37 15.46 -2.79
C ASP A 103 -11.89 14.45 -3.84
N THR A 104 -11.46 14.93 -5.01
CA THR A 104 -10.93 14.08 -6.08
C THR A 104 -9.56 13.52 -5.70
N ARG A 105 -8.70 14.36 -5.13
CA ARG A 105 -7.38 13.94 -4.64
C ARG A 105 -7.53 12.82 -3.63
N GLU A 106 -8.42 12.99 -2.64
CA GLU A 106 -8.70 11.97 -1.63
C GLU A 106 -9.25 10.67 -2.26
N ARG A 107 -10.12 10.79 -3.27
CA ARG A 107 -10.68 9.64 -3.98
C ARG A 107 -9.62 8.84 -4.75
N ILE A 108 -8.72 9.52 -5.46
CA ILE A 108 -7.66 8.86 -6.23
C ILE A 108 -6.64 8.23 -5.28
N SER A 109 -6.19 8.97 -4.27
CA SER A 109 -5.19 8.51 -3.29
C SER A 109 -5.65 7.31 -2.45
N ARG A 110 -6.96 7.08 -2.32
CA ARG A 110 -7.51 5.92 -1.58
C ARG A 110 -7.68 4.66 -2.42
N CYS A 111 -7.45 4.71 -3.72
CA CYS A 111 -7.65 3.54 -4.58
C CYS A 111 -6.39 2.69 -4.62
N ASN A 112 -6.50 1.41 -4.28
CA ASN A 112 -5.39 0.43 -4.35
C ASN A 112 -5.56 -0.60 -5.48
N ASP A 113 -6.59 -0.44 -6.34
CA ASP A 113 -6.78 -1.32 -7.50
C ASP A 113 -5.90 -0.85 -8.66
N LEU A 114 -4.79 -1.55 -8.88
CA LEU A 114 -3.84 -1.28 -9.97
C LEU A 114 -4.48 -1.26 -11.36
N ASN A 115 -5.49 -2.09 -11.64
CA ASN A 115 -6.12 -2.11 -12.96
C ASN A 115 -7.00 -0.86 -13.17
N GLN A 116 -7.66 -0.43 -12.11
CA GLN A 116 -8.44 0.80 -12.12
C GLN A 116 -7.53 2.02 -12.24
N LEU A 117 -6.45 2.09 -11.46
CA LEU A 117 -5.46 3.17 -11.55
C LEU A 117 -4.84 3.29 -12.95
N LYS A 118 -4.44 2.17 -13.56
CA LYS A 118 -3.95 2.15 -14.95
C LYS A 118 -4.97 2.65 -15.96
N THR A 119 -6.24 2.32 -15.74
CA THR A 119 -7.34 2.80 -16.59
C THR A 119 -7.48 4.32 -16.45
N TRP A 120 -7.40 4.84 -15.22
CA TRP A 120 -7.40 6.27 -14.96
C TRP A 120 -6.20 6.99 -15.55
N VAL A 121 -4.98 6.43 -15.49
CA VAL A 121 -3.81 7.01 -16.17
C VAL A 121 -4.07 7.19 -17.66
N ARG A 122 -4.61 6.17 -18.34
CA ARG A 122 -4.93 6.25 -19.77
C ARG A 122 -6.01 7.29 -20.06
N LYS A 123 -7.04 7.36 -19.21
CA LYS A 123 -8.11 8.37 -19.33
C LYS A 123 -7.61 9.78 -19.07
N ALA A 124 -6.72 9.98 -18.10
CA ALA A 124 -6.17 11.28 -17.74
C ALA A 124 -5.52 11.99 -18.94
N VAL A 125 -5.07 11.24 -19.95
CA VAL A 125 -4.49 11.78 -21.20
C VAL A 125 -5.55 12.36 -22.15
N THR A 126 -6.80 11.87 -22.12
CA THR A 126 -7.86 12.25 -23.08
C THR A 126 -8.98 13.10 -22.50
N VAL A 127 -9.30 12.94 -21.22
CA VAL A 127 -10.46 13.61 -20.57
C VAL A 127 -10.38 15.13 -20.62
N THR A 128 -11.49 15.84 -20.76
CA THR A 128 -11.48 17.32 -20.73
C THR A 128 -11.72 17.90 -19.35
N SER A 129 -12.15 17.07 -18.41
CA SER A 129 -12.38 17.41 -17.01
C SER A 129 -11.97 16.24 -16.10
N VAL A 130 -11.67 16.54 -14.84
CA VAL A 130 -11.27 15.53 -13.86
C VAL A 130 -12.42 14.55 -13.55
N ASP A 131 -13.67 15.02 -13.60
CA ASP A 131 -14.85 14.17 -13.35
C ASP A 131 -15.00 13.03 -14.37
N GLU A 132 -14.60 13.26 -15.63
CA GLU A 132 -14.62 12.25 -16.69
C GLU A 132 -13.62 11.10 -16.45
N LEU A 133 -12.66 11.24 -15.53
CA LEU A 133 -11.76 10.16 -15.12
C LEU A 133 -12.56 8.97 -14.57
N PHE A 134 -13.66 9.28 -13.87
CA PHE A 134 -14.47 8.32 -13.13
C PHE A 134 -15.67 7.79 -13.89
N THR A 135 -15.98 8.35 -15.06
CA THR A 135 -17.11 7.87 -15.85
C THR A 135 -16.72 6.60 -16.59
N ASP A 136 -17.60 5.59 -16.56
CA ASP A 136 -17.41 4.43 -17.42
C ASP A 136 -17.63 4.86 -18.87
N TRP A 137 -16.55 4.84 -19.64
CA TRP A 137 -16.63 5.05 -21.08
C TRP A 137 -17.29 3.80 -21.66
N PHE A 138 -18.61 3.81 -21.83
CA PHE A 138 -19.20 2.95 -22.85
C PHE A 138 -18.96 3.67 -24.18
N VAL A 139 -18.05 3.21 -25.05
CA VAL A 139 -18.16 3.67 -26.44
C VAL A 139 -19.48 3.20 -26.98
N THR A 140 -20.36 4.17 -27.21
CA THR A 140 -21.34 4.06 -28.27
C THR A 140 -20.96 5.09 -29.30
N GLN A 141 -20.63 4.63 -30.51
CA GLN A 141 -20.50 5.51 -31.66
C GLN A 141 -21.79 6.33 -31.85
N ALA A 142 -21.62 7.60 -32.21
CA ALA A 142 -22.62 8.53 -32.71
C ALA A 142 -23.70 9.04 -31.72
N GLY A 143 -23.48 10.28 -31.24
CA GLY A 143 -24.49 11.34 -31.25
C GLY A 143 -25.40 11.48 -30.01
N ARG A 144 -25.05 12.45 -29.14
CA ARG A 144 -25.85 13.62 -28.69
C ARG A 144 -25.44 14.02 -27.26
N PRO A 145 -25.27 15.32 -26.94
CA PRO A 145 -24.86 15.77 -25.61
C PRO A 145 -26.06 15.96 -24.68
N GLY A 146 -25.89 15.55 -23.42
CA GLY A 146 -26.71 16.03 -22.31
C GLY A 146 -27.39 14.93 -21.49
N GLU A 147 -26.64 14.29 -20.60
CA GLU A 147 -27.18 13.82 -19.32
C GLU A 147 -26.03 13.65 -18.32
N VAL A 148 -25.90 14.60 -17.39
CA VAL A 148 -25.01 14.45 -16.22
C VAL A 148 -25.80 13.65 -15.20
N THR A 149 -25.67 12.32 -15.24
CA THR A 149 -26.07 11.49 -14.12
C THR A 149 -25.00 11.61 -13.03
N ARG A 150 -25.26 12.51 -12.08
CA ARG A 150 -24.70 12.37 -10.74
C ARG A 150 -25.21 11.02 -10.20
N ASP A 151 -24.28 10.19 -9.75
CA ASP A 151 -24.50 8.96 -8.99
C ASP A 151 -24.56 7.65 -9.81
N GLY A 152 -23.48 6.85 -9.73
CA GLY A 152 -23.35 5.49 -10.28
C GLY A 152 -21.88 5.04 -10.40
N PRO A 153 -21.49 3.81 -10.03
CA PRO A 153 -20.39 3.63 -9.08
C PRO A 153 -19.04 3.23 -9.73
N ALA A 154 -18.02 4.10 -9.64
CA ALA A 154 -16.63 3.64 -9.76
C ALA A 154 -16.22 3.04 -8.41
N ARG A 155 -16.59 1.78 -8.18
CA ARG A 155 -16.19 1.02 -6.98
C ARG A 155 -14.69 0.67 -7.09
N CYS A 156 -13.82 1.54 -6.59
CA CYS A 156 -12.72 1.01 -5.79
C CYS A 156 -13.44 0.37 -4.59
N GLN A 157 -13.56 -0.96 -4.54
CA GLN A 157 -14.12 -1.61 -3.37
C GLN A 157 -13.27 -1.19 -2.17
N PHE A 158 -13.83 -0.33 -1.35
CA PHE A 158 -13.23 0.14 -0.12
C PHE A 158 -13.11 -1.08 0.80
N VAL A 159 -11.95 -1.74 0.81
CA VAL A 159 -11.67 -2.77 1.80
C VAL A 159 -11.56 -2.03 3.13
N ARG A 160 -12.65 -2.01 3.90
CA ARG A 160 -12.61 -1.62 5.30
C ARG A 160 -11.74 -2.65 6.03
N GLY A 161 -10.45 -2.38 6.14
CA GLY A 161 -9.61 -3.00 7.15
C GLY A 161 -10.08 -2.49 8.51
N SER A 162 -10.98 -3.22 9.16
CA SER A 162 -11.30 -3.04 10.58
C SER A 162 -12.11 -4.23 11.08
N THR A 163 -11.44 -5.25 11.63
CA THR A 163 -11.37 -5.50 13.09
C THR A 163 -10.34 -6.59 13.33
#